data_AF-A0A1C5FVG3-F1
#
_entry.id   AF-A0A1C5FVG3-F1
#
_cell.length_a   1.000
_cell.length_b   1.000
_cell.length_c   1.000
_cell.angle_alpha   90.00
_cell.angle_beta   90.00
_cell.angle_gamma   90.00
#
_symmetry.space_group_name_H-M   'P 1'
#
loop_
_entity.id
_entity.type
_entity.pdbx_description
1 polymer ?
#
loop_
_entity_poly.entity_id
_entity_poly.type
_entity_poly.pdbx_seq_one_letter_code
_entity_poly.pdbx_strand_id
1 'polypeptide(L)' 'MRNNTVVAAPAALPSRRPGPGATAVGWLTTTDHKTIGTLYLITSFAFFCIGGVMALLMRAELARPGSQIMSNEQFNQAFT' A
#
# COMPACT_ATOMS: atom_id res chain seq x y z
N MET A 1 -59.91 -17.82 -23.83
CA MET A 1 -58.77 -18.39 -23.08
C MET A 1 -57.47 -17.81 -23.64
N ARG A 2 -56.84 -16.83 -22.98
CA ARG A 2 -55.50 -16.32 -23.35
C ARG A 2 -54.50 -16.81 -22.31
N ASN A 3 -53.56 -17.67 -22.72
CA ASN A 3 -52.47 -18.15 -21.86
C ASN A 3 -51.36 -17.11 -21.81
N ASN A 4 -51.01 -16.66 -20.62
CA ASN A 4 -49.87 -15.78 -20.36
C ASN A 4 -48.60 -16.63 -20.18
N THR A 5 -47.80 -16.78 -21.23
CA THR A 5 -46.47 -17.38 -21.13
C THR A 5 -45.50 -16.33 -20.60
N VAL A 6 -45.32 -16.30 -19.28
CA VAL A 6 -44.26 -15.53 -18.63
C VAL A 6 -42.93 -16.16 -19.06
N VAL A 7 -42.22 -15.51 -19.98
CA VAL A 7 -40.84 -15.86 -20.29
C VAL A 7 -40.03 -15.52 -19.03
N ALA A 8 -39.69 -16.55 -18.25
CA ALA A 8 -38.83 -16.40 -17.09
C ALA A 8 -37.47 -15.85 -17.57
N ALA A 9 -37.13 -14.63 -17.16
CA ALA A 9 -35.82 -14.05 -17.41
C ALA A 9 -34.75 -14.98 -16.78
N PRO A 10 -33.61 -15.22 -17.46
CA PRO A 10 -32.57 -16.08 -16.92
C PRO A 10 -32.12 -15.53 -15.57
N ALA A 11 -32.15 -16.38 -14.54
CA ALA A 11 -31.70 -16.02 -13.20
C ALA A 11 -30.29 -15.43 -13.28
N ALA A 12 -30.14 -14.15 -12.91
CA ALA A 12 -28.85 -13.48 -12.89
C ALA A 12 -27.89 -14.27 -11.98
N LEU A 13 -26.79 -14.75 -12.54
CA LEU A 13 -25.77 -15.47 -11.78
C LEU A 13 -25.28 -14.59 -10.61
N PRO A 14 -25.07 -15.16 -9.41
CA PRO A 14 -24.59 -14.39 -8.28
C PRO A 14 -23.22 -13.76 -8.60
N SER A 15 -23.16 -12.42 -8.57
CA SER A 15 -21.91 -11.67 -8.63
C SER A 15 -21.04 -12.06 -7.43
N ARG A 16 -20.08 -12.97 -7.65
CA ARG A 16 -19.12 -13.35 -6.62
C ARG A 16 -18.21 -12.16 -6.36
N ARG A 17 -18.41 -11.48 -5.23
CA ARG A 17 -17.50 -10.42 -4.79
C ARG A 17 -16.08 -10.99 -4.71
N PRO A 18 -15.08 -10.33 -5.32
CA PRO A 18 -13.69 -10.74 -5.17
C PRO A 18 -13.35 -10.74 -3.68
N GLY A 19 -12.79 -11.85 -3.18
CA GLY A 19 -12.28 -11.91 -1.82
C GLY A 19 -11.06 -10.98 -1.67
N PRO A 20 -10.66 -10.66 -0.43
CA PRO A 20 -9.54 -9.75 -0.15
C PRO A 20 -8.24 -10.10 -0.90
N GLY A 21 -7.96 -11.40 -1.05
CA GLY A 21 -6.81 -11.89 -1.81
C GLY A 21 -6.90 -11.65 -3.33
N ALA A 22 -8.10 -11.67 -3.90
CA ALA A 22 -8.29 -11.38 -5.32
C ALA A 22 -8.02 -9.90 -5.64
N THR A 23 -8.27 -9.00 -4.68
CA THR A 23 -7.92 -7.58 -4.80
C THR A 23 -6.41 -7.37 -4.77
N ALA A 24 -5.69 -8.01 -3.84
CA ALA A 24 -4.22 -7.91 -3.78
C ALA A 24 -3.54 -8.46 -5.05
N VAL A 25 -4.01 -9.61 -5.56
CA VAL A 25 -3.52 -10.16 -6.84
C VAL A 25 -3.85 -9.23 -8.01
N GLY A 26 -5.05 -8.65 -8.04
CA GLY A 26 -5.44 -7.66 -9.05
C GLY A 26 -4.55 -6.42 -9.06
N TRP A 27 -4.04 -5.99 -7.90
CA TRP A 27 -3.11 -4.87 -7.79
C TRP A 27 -1.69 -5.25 -8.25
N LEU A 28 -1.25 -6.48 -7.95
CA LEU A 28 0.07 -6.98 -8.35
C LEU A 28 0.18 -7.27 -9.85
N THR A 29 -0.90 -7.73 -10.48
CA THR A 29 -0.95 -8.12 -11.89
C THR A 29 -1.58 -7.03 -12.79
N THR A 30 -1.76 -5.82 -12.27
CA THR A 30 -2.36 -4.70 -13.04
C THR A 30 -1.35 -4.06 -13.99
N THR A 31 -1.77 -3.81 -15.25
CA THR A 31 -0.97 -3.11 -16.28
C THR A 31 -1.37 -1.64 -16.45
N ASP A 32 -2.37 -1.17 -15.71
CA ASP A 32 -2.83 0.23 -15.76
C ASP A 32 -1.80 1.15 -15.09
N HIS A 33 -1.29 2.11 -15.87
CA HIS A 33 -0.23 3.03 -15.42
C HIS A 33 -0.68 4.02 -14.35
N LYS A 34 -1.98 4.28 -14.18
CA LYS A 34 -2.49 5.12 -13.09
C LYS A 34 -2.47 4.36 -11.77
N THR A 35 -2.85 3.08 -11.81
CA THR A 35 -2.76 2.20 -10.65
C THR A 35 -1.30 1.96 -10.27
N ILE A 36 -0.44 1.61 -11.23
CA ILE A 36 1.01 1.46 -11.00
C ILE A 36 1.59 2.76 -10.42
N GLY A 37 1.27 3.92 -11.00
CA GLY A 37 1.71 5.21 -10.49
C GLY A 37 1.28 5.47 -9.04
N THR A 38 0.06 5.08 -8.68
CA THR A 38 -0.46 5.21 -7.31
C THR A 38 0.28 4.29 -6.34
N LEU A 39 0.57 3.04 -6.73
CA LEU A 39 1.39 2.13 -5.93
C LEU A 39 2.77 2.72 -5.67
N TYR A 40 3.43 3.26 -6.70
CA TYR A 40 4.73 3.91 -6.55
C TYR A 40 4.67 5.14 -5.64
N LEU A 41 3.66 5.99 -5.78
CA LEU A 41 3.49 7.17 -4.93
C LEU A 41 3.34 6.77 -3.46
N ILE A 42 2.47 5.79 -3.16
CA ILE A 42 2.24 5.32 -1.79
C ILE A 42 3.52 4.72 -1.21
N THR A 43 4.18 3.85 -1.98
CA THR A 43 5.39 3.14 -1.52
C THR A 43 6.53 4.13 -1.30
N SER A 44 6.81 5.01 -2.25
CA SER A 44 7.85 6.04 -2.12
C SER A 44 7.57 7.02 -0.98
N PHE A 45 6.31 7.44 -0.79
CA PHE A 45 5.93 8.31 0.32
C PHE A 45 6.13 7.63 1.68
N ALA A 46 5.81 6.34 1.79
CA ALA A 46 6.06 5.58 3.02
C ALA A 46 7.56 5.53 3.36
N PHE A 47 8.42 5.21 2.37
CA PHE A 47 9.88 5.23 2.56
C PHE A 47 10.42 6.64 2.83
N PHE A 48 9.85 7.66 2.20
CA PHE A 48 10.18 9.06 2.45
C PHE A 48 9.89 9.45 3.92
N CYS A 49 8.75 9.05 4.46
CA CYS A 49 8.45 9.28 5.88
C CYS A 49 9.44 8.55 6.80
N ILE A 50 9.76 7.28 6.51
CA ILE A 50 10.71 6.49 7.30
C ILE A 50 12.10 7.13 7.27
N GLY A 51 12.64 7.41 6.09
CA GLY A 51 13.94 8.06 5.93
C GLY A 51 13.95 9.49 6.50
N GLY A 52 12.85 10.22 6.36
CA GLY A 52 12.67 11.57 6.93
C GLY A 52 12.71 11.56 8.46
N VAL A 53 12.08 10.56 9.10
CA VAL A 53 12.16 10.37 10.55
C VAL A 53 13.58 10.00 10.96
N MET A 54 14.25 9.08 10.27
CA MET A 54 15.66 8.76 10.56
C MET A 54 16.56 9.99 10.42
N ALA A 55 16.39 10.80 9.37
CA ALA A 55 17.14 12.04 9.19
C ALA A 55 16.88 13.06 10.30
N LEU A 56 15.62 13.15 10.78
CA LEU A 56 15.27 14.01 11.91
C LEU A 56 15.93 13.54 13.20
N LEU A 57 15.98 12.23 13.45
CA LEU A 57 16.68 11.64 14.59
C LEU A 57 18.18 11.97 14.55
N MET A 58 18.84 11.77 13.40
CA MET A 58 20.25 12.16 13.24
C MET A 58 20.48 13.66 13.49
N ARG A 59 19.57 14.52 13.01
CA ARG A 59 19.62 15.97 13.29
C ARG A 59 19.42 16.29 14.77
N ALA A 60 18.58 15.54 15.48
CA ALA A 60 18.33 15.73 16.91
C ALA A 60 19.58 15.38 17.76
N GLU A 61 20.35 14.36 17.37
CA GLU A 61 21.62 14.00 18.02
C GLU A 61 22.66 15.15 17.97
N LEU A 62 22.74 15.87 16.84
CA LEU A 62 23.64 17.03 16.71
C LEU A 62 23.13 18.29 17.43
N ALA A 63 21.81 18.41 17.66
CA ALA A 63 21.22 19.59 18.30
C ALA A 63 21.51 19.66 19.81
N ARG A 64 21.77 18.52 20.46
CA ARG A 64 22.22 18.43 21.85
C ARG A 64 23.30 17.34 21.99
N PRO A 65 24.59 17.70 22.01
CA PRO A 65 25.65 16.70 22.17
C PRO A 65 25.54 16.06 23.57
N GLY A 66 25.22 14.76 23.61
CA GLY A 66 25.20 13.97 24.85
C GLY A 66 23.96 13.09 25.11
N SER A 67 22.94 13.10 24.25
CA SER A 67 21.83 12.14 24.36
C SER A 67 22.15 10.88 23.57
N GLN A 68 22.63 9.83 24.25
CA GLN A 68 22.97 8.53 23.65
C GLN A 68 21.70 7.75 23.30
N ILE A 69 20.91 8.22 22.32
CA ILE A 69 19.66 7.55 21.90
C ILE A 69 19.97 6.45 20.87
N MET A 70 21.07 6.59 20.12
CA MET A 70 21.52 5.65 19.09
C MET A 70 22.95 5.18 19.40
N SER A 71 23.16 3.86 19.55
CA SER A 71 24.51 3.27 19.68
C SER A 71 25.35 3.56 18.43
N ASN A 72 26.68 3.67 18.56
CA ASN A 72 27.62 3.83 17.42
C ASN A 72 27.36 2.81 16.30
N GLU A 73 26.93 1.59 16.67
CA GLU A 73 26.55 0.53 15.73
C GLU A 73 25.27 0.84 14.94
N GLN A 74 24.23 1.35 15.61
CA GLN A 74 22.96 1.68 14.97
C GLN A 74 23.09 2.92 14.07
N PHE A 75 24.00 3.85 14.41
CA PHE A 75 24.37 4.95 13.52
C PHE A 75 25.00 4.39 12.24
N ASN A 76 26.03 3.53 12.35
CA ASN A 76 26.68 2.95 11.17
C ASN A 76 25.72 2.12 10.29
N GLN A 77 24.75 1.40 10.88
CA GLN A 77 23.74 0.64 10.12
C GLN A 77 22.73 1.54 9.40
N ALA A 78 22.43 2.73 9.94
CA ALA A 78 21.55 3.69 9.28
C ALA A 78 22.19 4.32 8.02
N PHE A 79 23.51 4.23 7.85
CA PHE A 79 24.21 4.70 6.64
C PHE A 79 24.39 3.61 5.57
N THR A 80 24.03 2.35 5.83
CA THR A 80 24.19 1.24 4.85
C THR A 80 22.91 0.97 4.09
#